data_AF-A0A8J4WRK9-F1
#
_entry.id   AF-A0A8J4WRK9-F1
#
_cell.length_a   1.000
_cell.length_b   1.000
_cell.length_c   1.000
_cell.angle_alpha   90.00
_cell.angle_beta   90.00
_cell.angle_gamma   90.00
#
_symmetry.space_group_name_H-M   'P 1'
#
loop_
_entity.id
_entity.type
_entity.pdbx_description
1 polymer ?
#
loop_
_entity_poly.entity_id
_entity_poly.type
_entity_poly.pdbx_seq_one_letter_code
_entity_poly.pdbx_strand_id
1 'polypeptide(L)'
;AISVMVFGVMTMLIPVCNVFGGLIAVCLVMGLSDGCFFTIMAPIAFELFSSENVSQALGFGLGMMSLPILVGPPIAGTHTHTHTHTHTQ
;
A
#
# COMPACT_ATOMS: atom_id res chain seq x y z
N ALA A 1 -0.99 -17.48 -5.75
CA ALA A 1 -0.63 -18.03 -4.42
C ALA A 1 0.67 -17.45 -3.89
N ILE A 2 1.80 -17.64 -4.59
CA ILE A 2 3.13 -17.22 -4.12
C ILE A 2 3.24 -15.70 -3.92
N SER A 3 2.65 -14.88 -4.82
CA SER A 3 2.66 -13.41 -4.69
C SER A 3 1.88 -12.90 -3.46
N VAL A 4 0.70 -13.45 -3.18
CA VAL A 4 -0.10 -13.11 -1.97
C VAL A 4 0.62 -13.52 -0.69
N MET A 5 1.30 -14.68 -0.72
CA MET A 5 2.08 -15.15 0.42
C MET A 5 3.31 -14.26 0.66
N VAL A 6 3.98 -13.82 -0.41
CA VAL A 6 5.07 -12.83 -0.35
C VAL A 6 4.57 -11.49 0.19
N PHE A 7 3.46 -10.96 -0.30
CA PHE A 7 2.93 -9.66 0.14
C PHE A 7 2.53 -9.64 1.63
N GLY A 8 1.95 -10.74 2.12
CA GLY A 8 1.63 -10.94 3.54
C GLY A 8 2.88 -11.05 4.42
N VAL A 9 3.91 -11.75 3.95
CA VAL A 9 5.18 -11.90 4.69
C VAL A 9 5.95 -10.58 4.74
N MET A 10 5.97 -9.79 3.65
CA MET A 10 6.64 -8.48 3.65
C MET A 10 5.98 -7.49 4.64
N THR A 11 4.64 -7.49 4.74
CA THR A 11 3.91 -6.63 5.70
C THR A 11 4.25 -6.95 7.16
N MET A 12 4.50 -8.22 7.49
CA MET A 12 4.91 -8.65 8.83
C MET A 12 6.39 -8.37 9.15
N LEU A 13 7.23 -8.13 8.12
CA LEU A 13 8.67 -7.90 8.28
C LEU A 13 9.05 -6.41 8.44
N ILE A 14 8.20 -5.50 7.94
CA ILE A 14 8.33 -4.04 8.11
C ILE A 14 8.56 -3.60 9.57
N PRO A 15 7.84 -4.13 10.59
CA PRO A 15 8.08 -3.75 11.99
C PRO A 15 9.33 -4.40 12.63
N VAL A 16 9.94 -5.40 11.99
CA VAL A 16 11.03 -6.22 12.58
C VAL A 16 12.42 -5.85 12.06
N CYS A 17 12.54 -5.13 10.95
CA CYS A 17 13.84 -4.74 10.39
C CYS A 17 14.45 -3.51 11.09
N ASN A 18 15.34 -3.75 12.06
CA ASN A 18 16.14 -2.69 12.70
C ASN A 18 17.36 -2.24 11.86
N VAL A 19 17.65 -2.92 10.73
CA VAL A 19 18.82 -2.68 9.87
C VAL A 19 18.45 -2.05 8.52
N PHE A 20 19.11 -0.95 8.17
CA PHE A 20 18.82 -0.12 6.98
C PHE A 20 18.92 -0.90 5.66
N GLY A 21 19.88 -1.83 5.55
CA GLY A 21 20.06 -2.65 4.34
C GLY A 21 18.92 -3.64 4.09
N GLY A 22 18.32 -4.19 5.15
CA GLY A 22 17.18 -5.10 5.02
C GLY A 22 15.92 -4.38 4.55
N LEU A 23 15.70 -3.15 5.03
CA LEU A 23 14.58 -2.32 4.61
C LEU A 23 14.63 -1.98 3.12
N ILE A 24 15.81 -1.63 2.59
CA ILE A 24 15.98 -1.32 1.16
C ILE A 24 15.68 -2.55 0.29
N ALA A 25 16.22 -3.71 0.66
CA ALA A 25 15.98 -4.96 -0.09
C ALA A 25 14.49 -5.34 -0.08
N VAL A 26 13.82 -5.21 1.08
CA VAL A 26 12.38 -5.45 1.22
C VAL A 26 11.57 -4.45 0.40
N CYS A 27 11.88 -3.15 0.46
CA CYS A 27 11.21 -2.12 -0.33
C CYS A 27 11.36 -2.36 -1.83
N LEU A 28 12.54 -2.76 -2.31
CA LEU A 28 12.77 -3.07 -3.73
C LEU A 28 11.96 -4.28 -4.19
N VAL A 29 11.95 -5.37 -3.41
CA VAL A 29 11.20 -6.59 -3.74
C VAL A 29 9.69 -6.35 -3.66
N MET A 30 9.23 -5.61 -2.64
CA MET A 30 7.83 -5.27 -2.43
C MET A 30 7.30 -4.35 -3.54
N GLY A 31 8.05 -3.30 -3.88
CA GLY A 31 7.68 -2.36 -4.95
C GLY A 31 7.71 -2.98 -6.34
N LEU A 32 8.71 -3.82 -6.64
CA LEU A 32 8.79 -4.51 -7.94
C LEU A 32 7.63 -5.53 -8.09
N SER A 33 7.30 -6.25 -7.03
CA SER A 33 6.26 -7.28 -7.06
C SER A 33 4.85 -6.70 -7.17
N ASP A 34 4.57 -5.57 -6.49
CA ASP A 34 3.28 -4.87 -6.57
C ASP A 34 3.07 -4.24 -7.96
N GLY A 35 4.13 -3.63 -8.52
CA GLY A 35 4.10 -3.02 -9.85
C GLY A 35 3.86 -4.04 -10.97
N CYS A 36 4.50 -5.22 -10.92
CA CYS A 36 4.28 -6.27 -11.91
C CYS A 36 2.85 -6.82 -11.88
N PHE A 37 2.24 -6.94 -10.70
CA PHE A 37 0.85 -7.40 -10.57
C PHE A 37 -0.13 -6.40 -11.18
N PHE A 38 0.07 -5.10 -10.92
CA PHE A 38 -0.75 -4.04 -11.49
C PHE A 38 -0.63 -3.97 -13.02
N THR A 39 0.59 -4.17 -13.55
CA THR A 39 0.83 -4.27 -14.99
C THR A 39 0.15 -5.47 -15.63
N ILE A 40 0.01 -6.62 -14.94
CA ILE A 40 -0.70 -7.80 -15.45
C ILE A 40 -2.22 -7.64 -15.29
N MET A 41 -2.66 -6.94 -14.24
CA MET A 41 -4.08 -6.62 -14.03
C MET A 41 -4.64 -5.66 -15.08
N ALA A 42 -3.83 -4.74 -15.59
CA ALA A 42 -4.24 -3.81 -16.65
C ALA A 42 -4.77 -4.53 -17.93
N PRO A 43 -4.04 -5.47 -18.56
CA PRO A 43 -4.54 -6.20 -19.72
C PRO A 43 -5.68 -7.16 -19.36
N ILE A 44 -5.67 -7.79 -18.18
CA ILE A 44 -6.80 -8.61 -17.70
C ILE A 44 -8.09 -7.79 -17.60
N ALA A 45 -8.00 -6.55 -17.11
CA ALA A 45 -9.14 -5.65 -16.99
C ALA A 45 -9.62 -5.18 -18.37
N PHE A 46 -8.72 -4.96 -19.32
CA PHE A 46 -9.08 -4.63 -20.71
C PHE A 46 -9.81 -5.76 -21.43
N GLU A 47 -9.51 -7.01 -21.10
CA GLU A 47 -10.21 -8.18 -21.66
C GLU A 47 -11.57 -8.42 -20.97
N LEU A 48 -11.71 -8.06 -19.69
CA LEU A 48 -12.94 -8.25 -18.89
C LEU A 48 -13.96 -7.11 -19.03
N PHE A 49 -13.49 -5.87 -19.19
CA PHE A 49 -14.33 -4.70 -19.38
C PHE A 49 -14.10 -4.18 -20.80
N SER A 50 -15.15 -4.06 -21.61
CA SER A 50 -15.04 -3.42 -22.93
C SER A 50 -14.37 -2.05 -22.79
N SER A 51 -13.44 -1.74 -23.70
CA SER A 51 -12.41 -0.69 -23.61
C SER A 51 -12.88 0.72 -23.22
N GLU A 52 -14.18 0.97 -23.25
CA GLU A 52 -14.80 2.25 -22.93
C GLU A 52 -14.68 2.65 -21.45
N ASN A 53 -14.67 1.69 -20.52
CA ASN A 53 -14.77 1.99 -19.06
C ASN A 53 -13.59 1.51 -18.21
N VAL A 54 -12.58 0.84 -18.81
CA VAL A 54 -11.46 0.21 -18.09
C VAL A 54 -10.61 1.25 -17.35
N SER A 55 -10.22 2.32 -18.02
CA SER A 55 -9.36 3.37 -17.46
C SER A 55 -10.05 4.16 -16.34
N GLN A 56 -11.36 4.35 -16.45
CA GLN A 56 -12.18 5.04 -15.46
C GLN A 56 -12.36 4.19 -14.20
N ALA A 57 -12.63 2.88 -14.36
CA ALA A 57 -12.73 1.94 -13.26
C ALA A 57 -11.39 1.72 -12.54
N LEU A 58 -10.30 1.60 -13.30
CA LEU A 58 -8.94 1.46 -12.76
C LEU A 58 -8.51 2.72 -11.98
N GLY A 59 -8.79 3.90 -12.54
CA GLY A 59 -8.53 5.19 -11.89
C GLY A 59 -9.37 5.39 -10.63
N PHE A 60 -10.65 4.99 -10.65
CA PHE A 60 -11.51 5.01 -9.47
C PHE A 60 -11.02 4.04 -8.38
N GLY A 61 -10.56 2.84 -8.77
CA GLY A 61 -9.98 1.85 -7.86
C GLY A 61 -8.70 2.35 -7.18
N LEU A 62 -7.78 2.96 -7.94
CA LEU A 62 -6.58 3.59 -7.39
C LEU A 62 -6.92 4.81 -6.50
N GLY A 63 -7.91 5.61 -6.89
CA GLY A 63 -8.40 6.74 -6.10
C GLY A 63 -8.96 6.33 -4.74
N MET A 64 -9.72 5.23 -4.69
CA MET A 64 -10.25 4.66 -3.46
C MET A 64 -9.16 4.19 -2.50
N MET A 65 -8.05 3.65 -3.03
CA MET A 65 -6.88 3.20 -2.24
C MET A 65 -6.01 4.37 -1.75
N SER A 66 -6.05 5.52 -2.43
CA SER A 66 -5.39 6.76 -2.01
C SER A 66 -6.00 7.36 -0.73
N LEU A 67 -7.32 7.21 -0.54
CA LEU A 67 -8.02 7.69 0.65
C LEU A 67 -7.46 7.12 1.97
N PRO A 68 -7.32 5.79 2.16
CA PRO A 68 -6.75 5.24 3.39
C PRO A 68 -5.27 5.61 3.58
N ILE A 69 -4.49 5.79 2.50
CA ILE A 69 -3.09 6.24 2.59
C ILE A 69 -3.01 7.69 3.09
N LEU A 70 -3.87 8.58 2.59
CA LEU A 70 -3.93 9.98 3.02
C LEU A 70 -4.49 10.13 4.44
N VAL A 71 -5.35 9.21 4.87
CA VAL A 71 -5.96 9.18 6.20
C VAL A 71 -4.99 8.67 7.28
N GLY A 72 -3.91 7.96 6.92
CA GLY A 72 -2.88 7.50 7.85
C GLY A 72 -2.17 8.62 8.64
N PRO A 73 -1.59 9.65 7.98
CA PRO A 73 -0.95 10.79 8.65
C PRO A 73 -1.85 11.57 9.63
N PRO A 74 -3.10 11.96 9.29
CA PRO A 74 -3.96 12.67 10.22
C PRO A 74 -4.44 11.78 11.37
N ILE A 75 -4.69 10.48 11.18
CA ILE A 75 -5.03 9.56 12.28
C ILE A 75 -3.85 9.39 13.24
N ALA A 76 -2.62 9.22 12.75
CA ALA A 76 -1.45 9.17 13.62
C ALA A 76 -1.27 10.47 14.42
N GLY A 77 -1.60 11.61 13.81
CA GLY A 77 -1.64 12.92 14.44
C GLY A 77 -2.67 13.04 15.55
N THR A 78 -3.91 12.57 15.36
CA THR A 78 -4.97 12.65 16.40
C THR A 78 -4.69 11.76 17.60
N HIS A 79 -4.12 10.57 17.38
CA HIS A 79 -3.67 9.68 18.44
C HIS A 79 -2.48 10.28 19.23
N THR A 80 -1.57 10.98 18.56
CA THR A 80 -0.43 11.66 19.21
C THR A 80 -0.87 12.93 19.95
N HIS A 81 -1.82 13.70 19.40
CA HIS A 81 -2.30 14.96 20.00
C HIS A 81 -3.07 14.76 21.31
N THR A 82 -3.56 13.53 21.58
CA THR A 82 -4.18 13.19 22.87
C THR A 82 -3.15 12.89 23.97
N HIS A 83 -1.92 12.49 23.63
CA HIS A 83 -0.88 12.15 24.62
C HIS A 83 -0.08 13.37 25.12
N THR A 84 -0.23 14.54 24.49
CA THR A 84 0.46 15.78 24.90
C THR A 84 -0.33 16.57 25.96
N HIS A 85 -1.64 16.32 26.14
CA HIS A 85 -2.46 17.03 27.13
C HIS A 85 -2.47 16.40 28.55
N THR A 86 -1.74 15.30 28.79
CA THR A 86 -1.67 14.64 30.10
C THR A 86 -0.30 14.70 30.78
N HIS A 87 0.70 15.39 30.20
CA HIS A 87 2.05 15.49 30.77
C HIS A 87 2.49 16.93 31.12
N THR A 88 1.52 17.83 31.31
CA THR A 88 1.71 19.20 31.82
C THR A 88 0.68 19.59 32.89
N GLN A 89 0.22 18.63 33.71
CA GLN A 89 -0.34 18.95 35.03
C GLN A 89 0.51 18.28 36.11
#